data_AF-A0A098MDF0-F1
#
_entry.id   AF-A0A098MDF0-F1
#
_cell.length_a   1.000
_cell.length_b   1.000
_cell.length_c   1.000
_cell.angle_alpha   90.00
_cell.angle_beta   90.00
_cell.angle_gamma   90.00
#
_symmetry.space_group_name_H-M   'P 1'
#
loop_
_entity.id
_entity.type
_entity.pdbx_description
1 polymer ?
#
loop_
_entity_poly.entity_id
_entity_poly.type
_entity_poly.pdbx_seq_one_letter_code
_entity_poly.pdbx_strand_id
1 'polypeptide(L)'
;MNFLNWRTDKQLLEIINNESLDYDIRIKAQEERMRRRWPSCKIPGCKTFAQHTWATIPVCQHCKETLTTEQLDYYAEKLLPEDRTLIYSIAPYMPWRHQDLVVNP
;
A
#
# COMPACT_ATOMS: atom_id res chain seq x y z
N MET A 1 -3.26 2.80 22.88
CA MET A 1 -1.82 2.50 22.75
C MET A 1 -1.68 1.04 22.32
N ASN A 2 -1.00 0.74 21.20
CA ASN A 2 -0.78 -0.65 20.77
C ASN A 2 0.42 -1.21 21.55
N PHE A 3 0.20 -2.09 22.52
CA PHE A 3 1.23 -2.61 23.43
C PHE A 3 2.26 -3.53 22.75
N LEU A 4 2.07 -3.82 21.45
CA LEU A 4 2.95 -4.66 20.65
C LEU A 4 3.91 -3.86 19.76
N ASN A 5 3.81 -2.52 19.77
CA ASN A 5 4.58 -1.63 18.91
C ASN A 5 6.11 -1.71 19.14
N TRP A 6 6.58 -2.13 20.32
CA TRP A 6 8.01 -2.28 20.67
C TRP A 6 8.56 -3.70 20.44
N ARG A 7 7.72 -4.68 20.12
CA ARG A 7 8.15 -6.07 19.87
C ARG A 7 8.87 -6.19 18.52
N THR A 8 9.77 -7.14 18.35
CA THR A 8 10.39 -7.47 17.04
C THR A 8 9.50 -8.41 16.22
N ASP A 9 9.75 -8.55 14.91
CA ASP A 9 8.99 -9.47 14.05
C ASP A 9 9.05 -10.94 14.52
N LYS A 10 10.19 -11.37 15.06
CA LYS A 10 10.36 -12.71 15.65
C LYS A 10 9.51 -12.88 16.91
N GLN A 11 9.48 -11.87 17.78
CA GLN A 11 8.66 -11.90 18.99
C GLN A 11 7.15 -11.88 18.66
N LEU A 12 6.75 -11.15 17.61
CA LEU A 12 5.36 -11.17 17.15
C LEU A 12 4.97 -12.57 16.66
N LEU A 13 5.85 -13.24 15.89
CA LEU A 13 5.63 -14.63 15.46
C LEU A 13 5.48 -15.61 16.62
N GLU A 14 6.31 -15.49 17.65
CA GLU A 14 6.20 -16.30 18.87
C GLU A 14 4.85 -16.10 19.57
N ILE A 15 4.34 -14.86 19.63
CA ILE A 15 3.01 -14.55 20.18
C ILE A 15 1.90 -15.15 19.31
N ILE A 16 1.96 -14.98 17.98
CA ILE A 16 0.96 -15.47 17.03
C ILE A 16 0.80 -17.00 17.11
N ASN A 17 1.92 -17.71 17.26
CA ASN A 17 1.97 -19.17 17.29
C ASN A 17 1.74 -19.77 18.69
N ASN A 18 1.64 -18.94 19.74
CA ASN A 18 1.40 -19.43 21.09
C ASN A 18 -0.10 -19.65 21.35
N GLU A 19 -0.52 -20.92 21.29
CA GLU A 19 -1.93 -21.31 21.48
C GLU A 19 -2.45 -21.11 22.91
N SER A 20 -1.58 -20.94 23.90
CA SER A 20 -1.98 -20.65 25.29
C SER A 20 -2.40 -19.19 25.52
N LEU A 21 -2.12 -18.30 24.56
CA LEU A 21 -2.51 -16.89 24.64
C LEU A 21 -3.93 -16.69 24.10
N ASP A 22 -4.58 -15.66 24.63
CA ASP A 22 -5.89 -15.21 24.17
C ASP A 22 -5.89 -14.93 22.65
N TYR A 23 -6.97 -15.33 21.97
CA TYR A 23 -7.13 -15.15 20.53
C TYR A 23 -6.96 -13.68 20.11
N ASP A 24 -7.49 -12.74 20.89
CA ASP A 24 -7.43 -11.32 20.58
C ASP A 24 -5.99 -10.79 20.63
N ILE A 25 -5.16 -11.32 21.55
CA ILE A 25 -3.73 -10.97 21.63
C ILE A 25 -3.00 -11.48 20.38
N ARG A 26 -3.30 -12.71 19.96
CA ARG A 26 -2.71 -13.31 18.75
C ARG A 26 -3.09 -12.54 17.50
N ILE A 27 -4.35 -12.11 17.38
CA ILE A 27 -4.83 -11.27 16.28
C ILE A 27 -4.14 -9.90 16.27
N LYS A 28 -4.04 -9.21 17.41
CA LYS A 28 -3.32 -7.91 17.47
C LYS A 28 -1.84 -8.03 17.09
N ALA A 29 -1.19 -9.15 17.43
CA ALA A 29 0.18 -9.42 17.00
C ALA A 29 0.29 -9.63 15.49
N GLN A 30 -0.67 -10.35 14.90
CA GLN A 30 -0.77 -10.51 13.45
C GLN A 30 -1.03 -9.16 12.75
N GLU A 31 -1.92 -8.33 13.28
CA GLU A 31 -2.21 -6.98 12.74
C GLU A 31 -0.98 -6.07 12.80
N GLU A 32 -0.28 -6.00 13.93
CA GLU A 32 0.93 -5.19 14.06
C GLU A 32 2.04 -5.67 13.11
N ARG A 33 2.19 -6.99 12.95
CA ARG A 33 3.13 -7.58 12.00
C ARG A 33 2.76 -7.21 10.55
N MET A 34 1.48 -7.28 10.20
CA MET A 34 0.98 -6.88 8.87
C MET A 34 1.16 -5.38 8.62
N ARG A 35 0.90 -4.53 9.63
CA ARG A 35 1.11 -3.07 9.56
C ARG A 35 2.55 -2.68 9.24
N ARG A 36 3.51 -3.43 9.77
CA ARG A 36 4.95 -3.20 9.53
C ARG A 36 5.40 -3.71 8.17
N ARG A 37 4.90 -4.88 7.78
CA ARG A 37 5.29 -5.54 6.52
C ARG A 37 4.67 -4.87 5.31
N TRP A 38 3.43 -4.39 5.44
CA TRP A 38 2.66 -3.81 4.35
C TRP A 38 2.16 -2.42 4.75
N PRO A 39 2.64 -1.35 4.10
CA PRO A 39 2.08 -0.03 4.31
C PRO A 39 0.61 0.01 3.83
N SER A 40 -0.12 1.05 4.21
CA SER A 40 -1.44 1.30 3.63
C SER A 40 -1.35 1.54 2.12
N CYS A 41 -2.36 1.12 1.38
CA CYS A 41 -2.50 1.45 -0.04
C CYS A 41 -2.39 2.97 -0.24
N LYS A 42 -1.57 3.40 -1.21
CA LYS A 42 -1.33 4.83 -1.49
C LYS A 42 -2.43 5.48 -2.31
N ILE A 43 -3.40 4.71 -2.78
CA ILE A 43 -4.58 5.24 -3.49
C ILE A 43 -5.46 5.99 -2.49
N PRO A 44 -5.79 7.28 -2.75
CA PRO A 44 -6.65 8.05 -1.88
C PRO A 44 -7.99 7.34 -1.62
N GLY A 45 -8.40 7.29 -0.34
CA GLY A 45 -9.65 6.61 0.07
C GLY A 45 -9.54 5.09 0.24
N CYS A 46 -8.43 4.46 -0.18
CA CYS A 46 -8.24 3.02 0.00
C CYS A 46 -7.70 2.70 1.40
N LYS A 47 -8.47 1.94 2.20
CA LYS A 47 -8.08 1.53 3.57
C LYS A 47 -7.44 0.14 3.66
N THR A 48 -7.16 -0.47 2.51
CA THR A 48 -6.60 -1.82 2.46
C THR A 48 -5.07 -1.81 2.54
N PHE A 49 -4.50 -2.94 2.97
CA PHE A 49 -3.04 -3.11 3.01
C PHE A 49 -2.46 -3.22 1.61
N ALA A 50 -1.34 -2.53 1.37
CA ALA A 50 -0.59 -2.62 0.13
C ALA A 50 0.22 -3.92 0.07
N GLN A 51 -0.41 -5.00 -0.37
CA GLN A 51 0.24 -6.30 -0.58
C GLN A 51 1.12 -6.34 -1.83
N HIS A 52 1.01 -5.33 -2.70
CA HIS A 52 1.71 -5.24 -3.97
C HIS A 52 2.25 -3.84 -4.21
N THR A 53 2.98 -3.71 -5.32
CA THR A 53 3.46 -2.43 -5.84
C THR A 53 3.01 -2.25 -7.29
N TRP A 54 2.65 -1.02 -7.65
CA TRP A 54 2.48 -0.58 -9.04
C TRP A 54 3.51 0.52 -9.30
N ALA A 55 4.47 0.25 -10.20
CA ALA A 55 5.58 1.14 -10.52
C ALA A 55 6.25 1.76 -9.26
N THR A 56 6.62 0.90 -8.30
CA THR A 56 7.20 1.20 -6.97
C THR A 56 6.26 1.79 -5.90
N ILE A 57 5.03 2.18 -6.27
CA ILE A 57 4.03 2.71 -5.33
C ILE A 57 3.32 1.55 -4.63
N PRO A 58 3.31 1.49 -3.29
CA PRO A 58 2.56 0.47 -2.55
C PRO A 58 1.04 0.59 -2.78
N VAL A 59 0.43 -0.48 -3.29
CA VAL A 59 -1.01 -0.56 -3.56
C VAL A 59 -1.57 -1.94 -3.20
N CYS A 60 -2.87 -2.03 -2.96
CA CYS A 60 -3.53 -3.33 -2.81
C CYS A 60 -3.74 -4.01 -4.17
N GLN A 61 -4.11 -5.30 -4.15
CA GLN A 61 -4.32 -6.08 -5.38
C GLN A 61 -5.37 -5.45 -6.30
N HIS A 62 -6.52 -5.06 -5.75
CA HIS A 62 -7.60 -4.44 -6.53
C HIS A 62 -7.14 -3.15 -7.21
N CYS A 63 -6.52 -2.24 -6.46
CA CYS A 63 -6.01 -0.99 -7.03
C CYS A 63 -4.90 -1.21 -8.06
N LYS A 64 -4.05 -2.22 -7.89
CA LYS A 64 -3.04 -2.59 -8.88
C LYS A 64 -3.68 -3.00 -10.20
N GLU A 65 -4.72 -3.84 -10.15
CA GLU A 65 -5.46 -4.26 -11.34
C GLU A 65 -6.08 -3.05 -12.03
N THR A 66 -6.78 -2.16 -11.30
CA THR A 66 -7.39 -0.97 -11.88
C THR A 66 -6.35 -0.04 -12.53
N LEU A 67 -5.22 0.23 -11.87
CA LEU A 67 -4.13 1.02 -12.45
C LEU A 67 -3.54 0.37 -13.71
N THR A 68 -3.43 -0.95 -13.72
CA THR A 68 -2.90 -1.71 -14.86
C THR A 68 -3.88 -1.63 -16.03
N THR A 69 -5.18 -1.79 -15.79
CA THR A 69 -6.22 -1.65 -16.81
C THR A 69 -6.25 -0.24 -17.38
N GLU A 70 -6.27 0.79 -16.53
CA GLU A 70 -6.23 2.19 -16.98
C GLU A 70 -4.98 2.48 -17.84
N GLN A 71 -3.82 1.96 -17.43
CA GLN A 71 -2.57 2.12 -18.17
C GLN A 71 -2.59 1.41 -19.53
N LEU A 72 -3.18 0.22 -19.60
CA LEU A 72 -3.34 -0.55 -20.84
C LEU A 72 -4.34 0.13 -21.79
N ASP A 73 -5.47 0.59 -21.27
CA ASP A 73 -6.49 1.28 -22.07
C ASP A 73 -5.96 2.61 -22.64
N TYR A 74 -5.16 3.34 -21.87
CA TYR A 74 -4.46 4.53 -22.37
C TYR A 74 -3.50 4.21 -23.53
N TYR A 75 -2.65 3.18 -23.39
CA TYR A 75 -1.72 2.78 -24.46
C TYR A 75 -2.42 2.13 -25.65
N ALA A 76 -3.63 1.61 -25.47
CA ALA A 76 -4.48 1.11 -26.54
C ALA A 76 -5.34 2.21 -27.19
N GLU A 77 -5.12 3.49 -26.84
CA GLU A 77 -5.86 4.65 -27.34
C GLU A 77 -7.38 4.59 -27.07
N LYS A 78 -7.80 3.79 -26.07
CA LYS A 78 -9.20 3.66 -25.64
C LYS A 78 -9.59 4.66 -24.56
N LEU A 79 -8.60 5.32 -23.96
CA LEU A 79 -8.76 6.25 -22.86
C LEU A 79 -7.98 7.53 -23.17
N LEU A 80 -8.62 8.68 -23.06
CA LEU A 80 -7.97 9.97 -23.27
C LEU A 80 -7.09 10.34 -22.05
N PRO A 81 -6.04 11.17 -22.23
CA PRO A 81 -5.20 11.62 -21.13
C PRO A 81 -5.98 12.22 -19.96
N GLU A 82 -7.04 12.99 -20.21
CA GLU A 82 -7.90 13.65 -19.22
C GLU A 82 -8.75 12.68 -18.39
N ASP A 83 -9.05 11.49 -18.92
CA ASP A 83 -9.88 10.48 -18.25
C ASP A 83 -9.08 9.60 -17.27
N ARG A 84 -7.75 9.78 -17.19
CA ARG A 84 -6.82 8.99 -16.36
C ARG A 84 -6.85 9.36 -14.87
N THR A 85 -8.01 9.18 -14.25
CA THR A 85 -8.25 9.62 -12.87
C THR A 85 -7.36 8.93 -11.85
N LEU A 86 -7.16 7.61 -11.95
CA LEU A 86 -6.47 6.84 -10.91
C LEU A 86 -4.97 7.07 -10.96
N ILE A 87 -4.38 7.11 -12.16
CA ILE A 87 -2.95 7.38 -12.34
C ILE A 87 -2.59 8.79 -11.84
N TYR A 88 -3.42 9.80 -12.10
CA TYR A 88 -3.16 11.14 -11.56
C TYR A 88 -3.33 11.21 -10.05
N SER A 89 -4.24 10.42 -9.46
CA SER A 89 -4.42 10.38 -8.00
C SER A 89 -3.18 9.90 -7.24
N ILE A 90 -2.30 9.14 -7.90
CA ILE A 90 -1.05 8.63 -7.32
C ILE A 90 0.21 9.27 -7.90
N ALA A 91 0.07 10.23 -8.81
CA ALA A 91 1.20 10.95 -9.41
C ALA A 91 2.15 11.57 -8.37
N PRO A 92 1.68 12.13 -7.23
CA PRO A 92 2.56 12.64 -6.18
C PRO A 92 3.39 11.58 -5.44
N TYR A 93 3.20 10.30 -5.71
CA TYR A 93 4.02 9.21 -5.16
C TYR A 93 4.96 8.60 -6.20
N MET A 94 4.91 9.05 -7.45
CA MET A 94 5.71 8.53 -8.54
C MET A 94 7.13 9.14 -8.49
N PRO A 95 8.19 8.33 -8.33
CA PRO A 95 9.56 8.84 -8.18
C PRO A 95 10.02 9.72 -9.37
N TRP A 96 9.56 9.44 -10.59
CA TRP A 96 9.90 10.20 -11.79
C TRP A 96 9.10 11.50 -11.98
N ARG A 97 8.01 11.73 -11.23
CA ARG A 97 7.22 12.97 -11.29
C ARG A 97 7.73 14.04 -10.31
N HIS A 98 8.58 13.66 -9.34
CA HIS A 98 9.12 14.58 -8.35
C HIS A 98 10.23 15.51 -8.88
N GLN A 99 10.79 15.25 -10.07
CA GLN A 99 11.86 16.07 -10.64
C GLN A 99 11.37 17.44 -11.15
N ASP A 100 10.08 17.62 -11.40
CA ASP A 100 9.54 18.86 -11.98
C ASP A 100 9.08 19.90 -10.95
N LEU A 101 9.18 19.63 -9.64
CA LEU A 101 8.82 20.57 -8.56
C LEU A 101 10.02 21.21 -7.86
N VAL A 102 11.24 20.98 -8.35
CA VAL A 102 12.48 21.60 -7.85
C VAL A 102 13.14 22.46 -8.93
N VAL A 103 12.37 23.33 -9.58
CA VAL A 103 12.93 24.49 -10.28
C VAL A 103 12.01 25.69 -10.09
N ASN A 104 12.27 26.49 -9.06
CA ASN A 104 12.45 27.93 -9.20
C ASN A 104 13.02 28.49 -7.89
N PRO A 105 14.25 29.04 -7.89
CA PRO A 105 14.78 29.80 -6.77
C PRO A 105 14.02 31.11 -6.53
#